data_AF-A0A7I8CIT8-F1
#
_entry.id   AF-A0A7I8CIT8-F1
#
_cell.length_a   1.000
_cell.length_b   1.000
_cell.length_c   1.000
_cell.angle_alpha   90.00
_cell.angle_beta   90.00
_cell.angle_gamma   90.00
#
_symmetry.space_group_name_H-M   'P 1'
#
loop_
_entity.id
_entity.type
_entity.pdbx_description
1 polymer ?
#
loop_
_entity_poly.entity_id
_entity_poly.type
_entity_poly.pdbx_seq_one_letter_code
_entity_poly.pdbx_strand_id
1 'polypeptide(L)'
;MLFQFAPWISTGPRDKSHVRHCADRMTPYLRAFEFRNASWLDDRHRESTLAFEREHGLVHVVMDAPEGVPNRAHTVWEATSPELVIVRLHGRNAKTWSGSTTAAGRFNYDYTARELEEIAVPVREIAKRAGRTHVVFNNCFEDAAQRNAHSMIRILQQERFESIRVVHL
;
A
#
# COMPACT_ATOMS: atom_id res chain seq x y z
N MET A 1 5.38 8.13 -9.71
CA MET A 1 6.15 6.89 -9.95
C MET A 1 6.04 5.99 -8.73
N LEU A 2 5.67 4.71 -8.89
CA LEU A 2 5.58 3.74 -7.79
C LEU A 2 6.82 2.83 -7.80
N PHE A 3 7.45 2.69 -6.63
CA PHE A 3 8.52 1.73 -6.37
C PHE A 3 8.02 0.69 -5.38
N GLN A 4 7.88 -0.54 -5.83
CA GLN A 4 7.64 -1.68 -4.97
C GLN A 4 8.98 -2.38 -4.70
N PHE A 5 9.53 -2.20 -3.50
CA PHE A 5 10.78 -2.83 -3.12
C PHE A 5 10.59 -4.30 -2.78
N ALA A 6 11.51 -5.14 -3.24
CA ALA A 6 11.45 -6.57 -3.01
C ALA A 6 11.61 -6.93 -1.51
N PRO A 7 11.11 -8.10 -1.07
CA PRO A 7 11.15 -8.51 0.35
C PRO A 7 12.54 -8.63 0.97
N TRP A 8 13.61 -8.73 0.18
CA TRP A 8 14.99 -8.78 0.67
C TRP A 8 15.64 -7.40 0.84
N ILE A 9 14.98 -6.31 0.43
CA ILE A 9 15.44 -4.94 0.68
C ILE A 9 15.00 -4.55 2.09
N SER A 10 15.96 -4.42 3.00
CA SER A 10 15.75 -4.21 4.44
C SER A 10 16.11 -2.80 4.90
N THR A 11 15.94 -2.50 6.20
CA THR A 11 16.43 -1.25 6.81
C THR A 11 17.94 -1.20 7.05
N GLY A 12 18.71 -2.18 6.56
CA GLY A 12 20.17 -2.18 6.64
C GLY A 12 20.80 -0.99 5.87
N PRO A 13 22.01 -0.53 6.26
CA PRO A 13 22.62 0.68 5.67
C PRO A 13 22.76 0.65 4.14
N ARG A 14 23.17 -0.49 3.58
CA ARG A 14 23.31 -0.69 2.12
C ARG A 14 21.98 -0.49 1.40
N ASP A 15 20.93 -1.13 1.90
CA ASP A 15 19.61 -1.11 1.28
C ASP A 15 18.94 0.27 1.46
N LYS A 16 19.12 0.92 2.61
CA LYS A 16 18.73 2.33 2.81
C LYS A 16 19.42 3.27 1.83
N SER A 17 20.71 3.07 1.57
CA SER A 17 21.43 3.85 0.55
C SER A 17 20.87 3.63 -0.85
N HIS A 18 20.44 2.41 -1.18
CA HIS A 18 19.80 2.11 -2.46
C HIS A 18 18.43 2.79 -2.58
N VAL A 19 17.60 2.72 -1.55
CA VAL A 19 16.28 3.38 -1.50
C VAL A 19 16.43 4.89 -1.67
N ARG A 20 17.41 5.51 -0.99
CA ARG A 20 17.75 6.94 -1.17
C ARG A 20 18.17 7.24 -2.60
N HIS A 21 19.05 6.43 -3.18
CA HIS A 21 19.48 6.60 -4.57
C HIS A 21 18.29 6.57 -5.55
N CYS A 22 17.33 5.67 -5.36
CA CYS A 22 16.10 5.64 -6.15
C CYS A 22 15.26 6.92 -5.98
N ALA A 23 15.17 7.46 -4.77
CA ALA A 23 14.46 8.72 -4.51
C ALA A 23 15.10 9.90 -5.25
N ASP A 24 16.43 10.00 -5.20
CA ASP A 24 17.20 11.10 -5.80
C ASP A 24 17.09 11.10 -7.33
N ARG A 25 17.24 9.91 -7.95
CA ARG A 25 17.25 9.76 -9.42
C ARG A 25 15.91 10.03 -10.09
N MET A 26 14.82 10.07 -9.33
CA MET A 26 13.48 10.26 -9.85
C MET A 26 12.94 11.68 -9.65
N THR A 27 13.79 12.61 -9.18
CA THR A 27 13.47 14.03 -9.16
C THR A 27 13.28 14.54 -10.61
N PRO A 28 12.26 15.36 -10.92
CA PRO A 28 11.30 16.01 -10.01
C PRO A 28 9.95 15.26 -9.84
N TYR A 29 9.84 13.99 -10.23
CA TYR A 29 8.58 13.28 -10.15
C TYR A 29 8.18 12.93 -8.71
N LEU A 30 6.88 12.97 -8.42
CA LEU A 30 6.33 12.43 -7.17
C LEU A 30 6.57 10.92 -7.12
N ARG A 31 7.16 10.44 -6.02
CA ARG A 31 7.57 9.04 -5.84
C ARG A 31 6.78 8.42 -4.70
N ALA A 32 6.29 7.21 -4.91
CA ALA A 32 5.58 6.43 -3.91
C ALA A 32 6.31 5.12 -3.65
N PHE A 33 6.60 4.82 -2.39
CA PHE A 33 7.43 3.69 -1.99
C PHE A 33 6.58 2.68 -1.22
N GLU A 34 6.66 1.43 -1.66
CA GLU A 34 6.03 0.30 -1.00
C GLU A 34 7.09 -0.69 -0.55
N PHE A 35 7.20 -0.88 0.76
CA PHE A 35 8.14 -1.82 1.35
C PHE A 35 7.48 -3.20 1.55
N ARG A 36 8.22 -4.27 1.21
CA ARG A 36 7.80 -5.66 1.45
C ARG A 36 8.51 -6.34 2.61
N ASN A 37 9.60 -5.76 3.11
CA ASN A 37 10.33 -6.31 4.25
C ASN A 37 9.80 -5.72 5.56
N ALA A 38 9.50 -6.57 6.55
CA ALA A 38 8.96 -6.17 7.85
C ALA A 38 9.85 -5.15 8.60
N SER A 39 11.17 -5.21 8.42
CA SER A 39 12.12 -4.33 9.11
C SER A 39 11.91 -2.83 8.84
N TRP A 40 11.21 -2.45 7.77
CA TRP A 40 10.87 -1.04 7.49
C TRP A 40 9.80 -0.49 8.41
N LEU A 41 8.84 -1.33 8.82
CA LEU A 41 7.63 -0.89 9.51
C LEU A 41 7.36 -1.70 10.79
N ASP A 42 8.39 -2.37 11.32
CA ASP A 42 8.35 -2.95 12.66
C ASP A 42 8.30 -1.83 13.73
N ASP A 43 8.02 -2.21 14.98
CA ASP A 43 7.87 -1.27 16.10
C ASP A 43 9.12 -0.40 16.34
N ARG A 44 10.31 -0.88 15.95
CA ARG A 44 11.56 -0.17 16.13
C ARG A 44 11.82 0.87 15.04
N HIS A 45 11.43 0.57 13.80
CA HIS A 45 11.83 1.35 12.64
C HIS A 45 10.72 2.20 12.05
N ARG A 46 9.44 1.88 12.29
CA ARG A 46 8.27 2.55 11.69
C ARG A 46 8.39 4.07 11.68
N GLU A 47 8.60 4.69 12.84
CA GLU A 47 8.66 6.15 12.95
C GLU A 47 9.83 6.74 12.17
N SER A 48 11.00 6.09 12.21
CA SER A 48 12.19 6.53 11.45
C SER A 48 12.01 6.40 9.94
N THR A 49 11.29 5.38 9.48
CA THR A 49 10.95 5.17 8.06
C THR A 49 9.98 6.24 7.59
N LEU A 50 8.89 6.48 8.32
CA LEU A 50 7.92 7.52 7.96
C LEU A 50 8.54 8.93 8.00
N ALA A 51 9.46 9.18 8.93
CA ALA A 51 10.21 10.44 8.99
C ALA A 51 11.12 10.61 7.77
N PHE A 52 11.85 9.55 7.38
CA PHE A 52 12.67 9.55 6.17
C PHE A 52 11.83 9.83 4.91
N GLU A 53 10.65 9.20 4.80
CA GLU A 53 9.74 9.43 3.68
C GLU A 53 9.26 10.88 3.63
N ARG A 54 8.87 11.46 4.77
CA ARG A 54 8.47 12.89 4.85
C ARG A 54 9.61 13.82 4.47
N GLU A 55 10.81 13.59 4.99
CA GLU A 55 12.01 14.40 4.70
C GLU A 55 12.33 14.43 3.20
N HIS A 56 12.15 13.30 2.51
CA HIS A 56 12.48 13.17 1.09
C HIS A 56 11.29 13.44 0.16
N GLY A 57 10.12 13.83 0.69
CA GLY A 57 8.91 14.07 -0.09
C GLY A 57 8.41 12.81 -0.81
N LEU A 58 8.46 11.67 -0.13
CA LEU A 58 8.02 10.36 -0.61
C LEU A 58 6.61 10.06 -0.11
N VAL A 59 5.79 9.45 -0.98
CA VAL A 59 4.46 8.94 -0.64
C VAL A 59 4.61 7.53 -0.08
N HIS A 60 4.29 7.35 1.20
CA HIS A 60 4.15 6.04 1.83
C HIS A 60 2.99 5.30 1.18
N VAL A 61 3.24 4.07 0.73
CA VAL A 61 2.20 3.21 0.20
C VAL A 61 1.70 2.30 1.31
N VAL A 62 0.42 2.47 1.67
CA VAL A 62 -0.24 1.60 2.64
C VAL A 62 -0.55 0.27 1.97
N MET A 63 0.10 -0.80 2.43
CA MET A 63 -0.15 -2.16 1.97
C MET A 63 -1.19 -2.86 2.84
N ASP A 64 -2.28 -3.36 2.23
CA ASP A 64 -3.12 -4.39 2.83
C ASP A 64 -2.74 -5.77 2.28
N ALA A 65 -2.48 -6.69 3.20
CA ALA A 65 -1.97 -8.04 2.96
C ALA A 65 -2.27 -8.91 4.19
N PRO A 66 -2.26 -10.25 4.10
CA PRO A 66 -2.60 -11.09 5.25
C PRO A 66 -1.61 -10.89 6.39
N GLU A 67 -2.09 -10.92 7.63
CA GLU A 67 -1.21 -10.84 8.80
C GLU A 67 -0.47 -12.15 9.06
N GLY A 68 0.67 -12.07 9.78
CA GLY A 68 1.44 -13.25 10.18
C GLY A 68 2.16 -14.01 9.06
N VAL A 69 2.22 -13.48 7.84
CA VAL A 69 2.92 -14.09 6.70
C VAL A 69 4.31 -13.46 6.47
N PRO A 70 5.30 -14.21 5.97
CA PRO A 70 6.59 -13.64 5.59
C PRO A 70 6.46 -12.78 4.32
N ASN A 71 7.52 -12.03 3.98
CA ASN A 71 7.61 -11.19 2.79
C ASN A 71 6.54 -10.08 2.70
N ARG A 72 6.13 -9.58 3.87
CA ARG A 72 5.19 -8.47 4.04
C ARG A 72 5.77 -7.46 5.03
N ALA A 73 5.55 -6.17 4.78
CA ALA A 73 5.70 -5.14 5.80
C ALA A 73 4.38 -4.91 6.55
N HIS A 74 4.46 -4.42 7.79
CA HIS A 74 3.26 -4.11 8.57
C HIS A 74 2.37 -3.09 7.85
N THR A 75 1.05 -3.29 7.93
CA THR A 75 0.08 -2.31 7.42
C THR A 75 0.10 -1.10 8.36
N VAL A 76 0.56 0.04 7.84
CA VAL A 76 0.64 1.30 8.61
C VAL A 76 -0.18 2.36 7.88
N TRP A 77 -1.30 2.76 8.48
CA TRP A 77 -2.26 3.75 7.95
C TRP A 77 -1.79 5.18 8.22
N GLU A 78 -0.76 5.62 7.47
CA GLU A 78 -0.18 6.95 7.63
C GLU A 78 -0.04 7.69 6.30
N ALA A 79 -0.01 9.02 6.38
CA ALA A 79 0.27 9.90 5.25
C ALA A 79 1.62 10.60 5.47
N THR A 80 2.51 10.48 4.50
CA THR A 80 3.84 11.12 4.50
C THR A 80 3.95 12.25 3.50
N SER A 81 2.94 12.43 2.63
CA SER A 81 2.88 13.51 1.64
C SER A 81 1.51 14.19 1.69
N PRO A 82 1.46 15.54 1.69
CA PRO A 82 0.20 16.28 1.58
C PRO A 82 -0.39 16.22 0.17
N GLU A 83 0.35 15.76 -0.84
CA GLU A 83 -0.11 15.74 -2.23
C GLU A 83 -0.89 14.49 -2.60
N LEU A 84 -0.52 13.34 -2.02
CA LEU A 84 -1.02 12.04 -2.40
C LEU A 84 -0.88 11.00 -1.27
N VAL A 85 -1.93 10.22 -1.08
CA VAL A 85 -1.93 8.93 -0.37
C VAL A 85 -2.16 7.81 -1.37
N ILE A 86 -1.47 6.68 -1.19
CA ILE A 86 -1.74 5.45 -1.95
C ILE A 86 -1.99 4.29 -0.99
N VAL A 87 -3.06 3.56 -1.22
CA VAL A 87 -3.42 2.31 -0.53
C VAL A 87 -3.44 1.20 -1.57
N ARG A 88 -2.70 0.12 -1.35
CA ARG A 88 -2.65 -1.06 -2.26
C ARG A 88 -3.19 -2.29 -1.56
N LEU A 89 -4.27 -2.82 -2.11
CA LEU A 89 -5.01 -3.96 -1.57
C LEU A 89 -4.62 -5.24 -2.33
N HIS A 90 -3.74 -6.06 -1.73
CA HIS A 90 -3.20 -7.26 -2.39
C HIS A 90 -4.03 -8.52 -2.17
N GLY A 91 -5.08 -8.46 -1.35
CA GLY A 91 -5.79 -9.63 -0.85
C GLY A 91 -5.20 -10.18 0.45
N ARG A 92 -6.00 -10.92 1.22
CA ARG A 92 -5.62 -11.49 2.53
C ARG A 92 -5.52 -13.02 2.51
N ASN A 93 -5.17 -13.60 1.35
CA ASN A 93 -4.99 -15.05 1.24
C ASN A 93 -3.65 -15.51 1.85
N ALA A 94 -3.64 -15.81 3.14
CA ALA A 94 -2.43 -16.26 3.84
C ALA A 94 -1.84 -17.56 3.26
N LYS A 95 -2.69 -18.46 2.73
CA LYS A 95 -2.27 -19.76 2.18
C LYS A 95 -1.44 -19.59 0.91
N THR A 96 -1.84 -18.67 0.03
CA THR A 96 -1.18 -18.48 -1.26
C THR A 96 -0.12 -17.38 -1.26
N TRP A 97 -0.10 -16.50 -0.25
CA TRP A 97 0.85 -15.39 -0.14
C TRP A 97 2.32 -15.81 -0.31
N SER A 98 2.71 -16.92 0.29
CA SER A 98 4.09 -17.43 0.19
C SER A 98 4.20 -18.77 -0.55
N GLY A 99 3.07 -19.46 -0.76
CA GLY A 99 3.04 -20.81 -1.31
C GLY A 99 2.66 -20.92 -2.78
N SER A 100 2.18 -19.85 -3.42
CA SER A 100 1.85 -19.91 -4.85
C SER A 100 3.07 -19.68 -5.74
N THR A 101 3.21 -20.51 -6.77
CA THR A 101 4.23 -20.39 -7.81
C THR A 101 3.88 -19.35 -8.87
N THR A 102 2.65 -18.83 -8.89
CA THR A 102 2.18 -17.82 -9.85
C THR A 102 1.70 -16.56 -9.13
N ALA A 103 1.86 -15.40 -9.78
CA ALA A 103 1.33 -14.15 -9.25
C ALA A 103 -0.21 -14.20 -9.10
N ALA A 104 -0.91 -14.80 -10.06
CA ALA A 104 -2.36 -14.95 -10.01
C ALA A 104 -2.82 -15.79 -8.80
N GLY A 105 -2.14 -16.90 -8.49
CA GLY A 105 -2.47 -17.68 -7.31
C GLY A 105 -2.15 -16.96 -6.00
N ARG A 106 -1.03 -16.21 -5.94
CA ARG A 106 -0.65 -15.39 -4.78
C ARG A 106 -1.69 -14.32 -4.44
N PHE A 107 -2.36 -13.78 -5.46
CA PHE A 107 -3.34 -12.70 -5.35
C PHE A 107 -4.79 -13.17 -5.49
N ASN A 108 -5.05 -14.48 -5.40
CA ASN A 108 -6.39 -15.05 -5.39
C ASN A 108 -7.12 -14.71 -4.09
N TYR A 109 -7.82 -13.58 -4.10
CA TYR A 109 -8.63 -13.14 -2.98
C TYR A 109 -9.81 -12.29 -3.47
N ASP A 110 -10.99 -12.62 -2.97
CA ASP A 110 -12.18 -11.79 -3.11
C ASP A 110 -12.52 -11.22 -1.74
N TYR A 111 -12.38 -9.90 -1.57
CA TYR A 111 -12.67 -9.23 -0.32
C TYR A 111 -14.18 -9.30 -0.03
N THR A 112 -14.52 -9.61 1.20
CA THR A 112 -15.92 -9.53 1.64
C THR A 112 -16.35 -8.08 1.82
N ALA A 113 -17.66 -7.81 1.73
CA ALA A 113 -18.21 -6.48 1.98
C ALA A 113 -17.77 -5.92 3.36
N ARG A 114 -17.79 -6.77 4.39
CA ARG A 114 -17.33 -6.41 5.74
C ARG A 114 -15.86 -5.97 5.76
N GLU A 115 -14.98 -6.69 5.08
CA GLU A 115 -13.56 -6.30 5.02
C GLU A 115 -13.37 -4.98 4.28
N LEU A 116 -14.11 -4.75 3.20
CA LEU A 116 -14.06 -3.48 2.47
C LEU A 116 -14.57 -2.32 3.33
N GLU A 117 -15.63 -2.53 4.13
CA GLU A 117 -16.12 -1.55 5.10
C GLU A 117 -15.09 -1.25 6.19
N GLU A 118 -14.45 -2.29 6.75
CA GLU A 118 -13.37 -2.15 7.74
C GLU A 118 -12.17 -1.39 7.17
N ILE A 119 -11.81 -1.64 5.90
CA ILE A 119 -10.73 -0.95 5.20
C ILE A 119 -11.12 0.50 4.86
N ALA A 120 -12.39 0.76 4.55
CA ALA A 120 -12.85 2.10 4.18
C ALA A 120 -12.70 3.11 5.33
N VAL A 121 -12.86 2.67 6.59
CA VAL A 121 -12.70 3.53 7.77
C VAL A 121 -11.33 4.22 7.82
N PRO A 122 -10.19 3.50 7.89
CA PRO A 122 -8.89 4.16 7.92
C PRO A 122 -8.54 4.84 6.58
N VAL A 123 -9.03 4.36 5.43
CA VAL A 123 -8.88 5.06 4.14
C VAL A 123 -9.44 6.48 4.22
N ARG A 124 -10.65 6.65 4.77
CA ARG A 124 -11.28 7.97 4.94
C ARG A 124 -10.48 8.87 5.88
N GLU A 125 -9.94 8.32 6.97
CA GLU A 125 -9.14 9.10 7.92
C GLU A 125 -7.84 9.61 7.31
N ILE A 126 -7.09 8.77 6.60
CA ILE A 126 -5.83 9.22 5.96
C ILE A 126 -6.09 10.09 4.74
N ALA A 127 -7.23 9.94 4.06
CA ALA A 127 -7.61 10.79 2.93
C ALA A 127 -7.81 12.26 3.32
N LYS A 128 -8.10 12.57 4.59
CA LYS A 128 -8.17 13.95 5.10
C LYS A 128 -6.81 14.64 5.14
N ARG A 129 -5.70 13.88 5.07
CA ARG A 129 -4.32 14.38 5.23
C ARG A 129 -3.62 14.69 3.90
N ALA A 130 -4.25 14.43 2.76
CA ALA A 130 -3.67 14.67 1.44
C ALA A 130 -4.70 15.19 0.43
N GLY A 131 -4.25 15.95 -0.57
CA GLY A 131 -5.13 16.48 -1.62
C GLY A 131 -5.74 15.40 -2.51
N ARG A 132 -5.13 14.21 -2.58
CA ARG A 132 -5.60 13.06 -3.36
C ARG A 132 -5.33 11.76 -2.62
N THR A 133 -6.22 10.79 -2.83
CA THR A 133 -6.05 9.43 -2.33
C THR A 133 -6.31 8.45 -3.46
N HIS A 134 -5.44 7.45 -3.62
CA HIS A 134 -5.59 6.38 -4.59
C HIS A 134 -5.69 5.05 -3.87
N VAL A 135 -6.84 4.38 -3.99
CA VAL A 135 -7.02 3.01 -3.50
C VAL A 135 -6.89 2.08 -4.71
N VAL A 136 -5.90 1.20 -4.70
CA VAL A 136 -5.54 0.34 -5.83
C VAL A 136 -5.73 -1.12 -5.46
N PHE A 137 -6.63 -1.80 -6.16
CA PHE A 137 -6.83 -3.24 -6.04
C PHE A 137 -5.80 -4.00 -6.86
N ASN A 138 -5.05 -4.89 -6.20
CA ASN A 138 -3.98 -5.71 -6.78
C ASN A 138 -4.22 -7.22 -6.52
N ASN A 139 -5.43 -7.60 -6.10
CA ASN A 139 -5.92 -8.97 -5.95
C ASN A 139 -6.39 -9.53 -7.32
N CYS A 140 -5.51 -9.51 -8.32
CA CYS A 140 -5.83 -9.69 -9.75
C CYS A 140 -6.11 -11.16 -10.18
N PHE A 141 -6.86 -11.90 -9.39
CA PHE A 141 -7.37 -13.22 -9.81
C PHE A 141 -8.75 -13.07 -10.45
N GLU A 142 -8.85 -13.44 -11.73
CA GLU A 142 -10.06 -13.26 -12.54
C GLU A 142 -10.55 -11.80 -12.51
N ASP A 143 -11.83 -11.57 -12.21
CA ASP A 143 -12.48 -10.25 -12.13
C ASP A 143 -12.57 -9.71 -10.68
N ALA A 144 -11.91 -10.35 -9.71
CA ALA A 144 -12.04 -10.00 -8.29
C ALA A 144 -11.59 -8.57 -7.98
N ALA A 145 -10.53 -8.07 -8.63
CA ALA A 145 -10.06 -6.70 -8.44
C ALA A 145 -11.10 -5.67 -8.91
N GLN A 146 -11.78 -5.94 -10.03
CA GLN A 146 -12.81 -5.07 -10.62
C GLN A 146 -14.06 -5.07 -9.75
N ARG A 147 -14.53 -6.25 -9.30
CA ARG A 147 -15.68 -6.35 -8.39
C ARG A 147 -15.42 -5.62 -7.07
N ASN A 148 -14.25 -5.82 -6.48
CA ASN A 148 -13.90 -5.20 -5.21
C ASN A 148 -13.69 -3.69 -5.33
N ALA A 149 -13.11 -3.21 -6.43
CA ALA A 149 -13.04 -1.78 -6.74
C ALA A 149 -14.43 -1.15 -6.83
N HIS A 150 -15.37 -1.80 -7.52
CA HIS A 150 -16.74 -1.29 -7.64
C HIS A 150 -17.50 -1.28 -6.30
N SER A 151 -17.34 -2.33 -5.48
CA SER A 151 -17.88 -2.36 -4.11
C SER A 151 -17.29 -1.26 -3.24
N MET A 152 -15.97 -1.05 -3.29
CA MET A 152 -15.29 0.01 -2.54
C MET A 152 -15.73 1.40 -2.98
N ILE A 153 -15.94 1.64 -4.28
CA ILE A 153 -16.50 2.90 -4.79
C ILE A 153 -17.86 3.19 -4.14
N ARG A 154 -18.75 2.19 -4.09
CA ARG A 154 -20.08 2.34 -3.47
C ARG A 154 -19.97 2.65 -1.97
N ILE A 155 -19.11 1.95 -1.25
CA ILE A 155 -18.86 2.17 0.19
C ILE A 155 -18.31 3.59 0.43
N LEU A 156 -17.38 4.06 -0.40
CA LEU A 156 -16.75 5.37 -0.22
C LEU A 156 -17.63 6.54 -0.72
N GLN A 157 -18.57 6.31 -1.64
CA GLN A 157 -19.48 7.36 -2.14
C GLN A 157 -20.62 7.73 -1.17
N GLN A 158 -20.89 6.89 -0.16
CA GLN A 158 -21.90 7.19 0.87
C GLN A 158 -21.57 8.45 1.68
N GLU A 159 -20.29 8.86 1.70
CA GLU A 159 -19.79 10.09 2.31
C GLU A 159 -18.96 10.80 1.22
N ARG A 160 -19.40 11.95 0.69
CA ARG A 160 -18.78 12.58 -0.50
C ARG A 160 -17.30 12.97 -0.29
N PHE A 161 -16.37 12.06 -0.59
CA PHE A 161 -14.93 12.33 -0.66
C PHE A 161 -14.49 12.51 -2.12
N GLU A 162 -14.45 13.75 -2.60
CA GLU A 162 -14.04 14.07 -3.98
C GLU A 162 -12.54 13.80 -4.23
N SER A 163 -11.74 13.66 -3.17
CA SER A 163 -10.29 13.40 -3.24
C SER A 163 -9.93 11.92 -3.44
N ILE A 164 -10.86 10.98 -3.22
CA ILE A 164 -10.56 9.54 -3.29
C ILE A 164 -10.86 9.00 -4.70
N ARG A 165 -9.86 8.37 -5.32
CA ARG A 165 -10.00 7.59 -6.54
C ARG A 165 -9.72 6.12 -6.27
N VAL A 166 -10.61 5.25 -6.73
CA VAL A 166 -10.44 3.80 -6.67
C VAL A 166 -10.03 3.30 -8.06
N VAL A 167 -8.97 2.51 -8.11
CA VAL A 167 -8.38 1.96 -9.33
C VAL A 167 -8.17 0.45 -9.12
N HIS A 168 -8.27 -0.33 -10.19
CA HIS A 168 -7.90 -1.75 -10.19
C HIS A 168 -6.84 -1.98 -11.27
N LEU A 169 -5.94 -2.94 -11.03
CA LEU A 169 -4.90 -3.37 -11.97
C LEU A 169 -5.26 -4.68 -12.65
#